data_AF-A0A835IDC9-F1
#
_entry.id   AF-A0A835IDC9-F1
#
_cell.length_a   1.000
_cell.length_b   1.000
_cell.length_c   1.000
_cell.angle_alpha   90.00
_cell.angle_beta   90.00
_cell.angle_gamma   90.00
#
_symmetry.space_group_name_H-M   'P 1'
#
loop_
_entity.id
_entity.type
_entity.pdbx_description
1 polymer ?
#
loop_
_entity_poly.entity_id
_entity_poly.type
_entity_poly.pdbx_seq_one_letter_code
_entity_poly.pdbx_strand_id
1 'polypeptide(L)'
;SKAHVVARYPKASGAILVDNLNIINVDIILNSTVSGEALALVIEFKLYINAYLEERITSPMRSLANIIAFNDKFSDLVVTNLNKLSEDGLVKLMKENKLDALVTPSADIAPILAIGDFRELTLHRIQYEKGCHLVSILED
;
A
#
# COMPACT_ATOMS: atom_id res chain seq x y z
N SER A 1 -10.53 22.79 -16.46
CA SER A 1 -9.28 23.27 -15.83
C SER A 1 -8.37 23.84 -16.91
N LYS A 2 -7.80 25.03 -16.71
CA LYS A 2 -6.81 25.61 -17.64
C LYS A 2 -5.47 24.92 -17.39
N ALA A 3 -4.85 24.38 -18.43
CA ALA A 3 -3.53 23.78 -18.36
C ALA A 3 -2.49 24.79 -18.86
N HIS A 4 -1.38 24.93 -18.14
CA HIS A 4 -0.20 25.65 -18.61
C HIS A 4 0.76 24.60 -19.17
N VAL A 5 0.99 24.60 -20.49
CA VAL A 5 1.90 23.65 -21.13
C VAL A 5 3.22 24.34 -21.42
N VAL A 6 4.32 23.73 -20.96
CA VAL A 6 5.68 24.17 -21.27
C VAL A 6 6.17 23.36 -22.47
N ALA A 7 6.22 23.98 -23.64
CA ALA A 7 6.74 23.33 -24.85
C ALA A 7 8.25 23.64 -25.02
N ARG A 8 9.05 22.61 -25.37
CA ARG A 8 10.46 22.77 -25.78
C ARG A 8 10.55 22.81 -27.31
N TYR A 9 11.20 23.84 -27.86
CA TYR A 9 11.57 23.88 -29.27
C TYR A 9 12.99 23.30 -29.48
N PRO A 10 13.24 22.38 -30.44
CA PRO A 10 14.55 21.73 -30.60
C PRO A 10 15.70 22.62 -31.09
N LYS A 11 15.46 23.90 -31.44
CA LYS A 11 16.46 24.76 -32.11
C LYS A 11 16.82 26.06 -31.37
N ALA A 12 16.31 26.27 -30.17
CA ALA A 12 16.75 27.36 -29.31
C ALA A 12 16.69 26.88 -27.86
N SER A 13 17.71 27.17 -27.05
CA SER A 13 17.89 26.69 -25.67
C SER A 13 16.91 27.30 -24.66
N GLY A 14 15.63 27.40 -24.99
CA GLY A 14 14.59 28.01 -24.16
C GLY A 14 13.24 27.32 -24.29
N ALA A 15 12.46 27.36 -23.22
CA ALA A 15 11.08 26.88 -23.19
C ALA A 15 10.12 28.07 -23.40
N ILE A 16 9.04 27.85 -24.15
CA ILE A 16 7.99 28.85 -24.36
C ILE A 16 6.79 28.46 -23.50
N LEU A 17 6.36 29.39 -22.63
CA LEU A 17 5.13 29.25 -21.86
C LEU A 17 3.95 29.62 -22.76
N VAL A 18 3.01 28.69 -22.93
CA VAL A 18 1.77 28.93 -23.66
C VAL A 18 0.61 28.80 -22.68
N ASP A 19 -0.06 29.92 -22.44
CA ASP A 19 -1.17 30.04 -21.50
C ASP A 19 -2.54 29.84 -22.17
N ASN A 20 -3.57 29.66 -21.34
CA ASN A 20 -4.98 29.60 -21.74
C ASN A 20 -5.34 28.45 -22.71
N LEU A 21 -4.58 27.36 -22.69
CA LEU A 21 -4.96 26.15 -23.40
C LEU A 21 -6.15 25.48 -22.69
N ASN A 22 -7.18 25.16 -23.48
CA ASN A 22 -8.34 24.43 -23.02
C ASN A 22 -8.25 22.98 -23.49
N ILE A 23 -8.12 22.04 -22.55
CA ILE A 23 -8.25 20.62 -22.85
C ILE A 23 -9.74 20.28 -22.74
N ILE A 24 -10.34 19.96 -23.88
CA ILE A 24 -11.73 19.49 -23.94
C ILE A 24 -11.85 18.18 -23.16
N ASN A 25 -12.92 18.01 -22.38
CA ASN A 25 -13.22 16.82 -21.56
C ASN A 25 -12.19 16.49 -20.46
N VAL A 26 -11.36 17.45 -20.04
CA VAL A 26 -10.35 17.23 -18.99
C VAL A 26 -10.96 16.77 -17.65
N ASP A 27 -12.16 17.26 -17.33
CA ASP A 27 -12.95 16.86 -16.18
C ASP A 27 -13.40 15.39 -16.25
N ILE A 28 -13.74 14.91 -17.44
CA ILE A 28 -14.05 13.51 -17.70
C ILE A 28 -12.76 12.67 -17.60
N ILE A 29 -11.68 13.08 -18.27
CA ILE A 29 -10.40 12.34 -18.32
C ILE A 29 -9.81 12.15 -16.92
N LEU A 30 -9.81 13.20 -16.09
CA LEU A 30 -9.25 13.15 -14.73
C LEU A 30 -10.17 12.42 -13.73
N ASN A 31 -11.41 12.14 -14.10
CA ASN A 31 -12.32 11.35 -13.28
C ASN A 31 -12.24 9.89 -13.72
N SER A 32 -11.44 9.10 -13.01
CA SER A 32 -11.20 7.68 -13.32
C SER A 32 -12.45 6.80 -13.43
N THR A 33 -13.56 7.21 -12.81
CA THR A 33 -14.85 6.52 -12.92
C THR A 33 -15.58 6.89 -14.20
N VAL A 34 -15.63 8.19 -14.54
CA VAL A 34 -16.36 8.69 -15.72
C VAL A 34 -15.56 8.48 -17.00
N SER A 35 -14.24 8.54 -16.95
CA SER A 35 -13.34 8.23 -18.08
C SER A 35 -13.38 6.76 -18.49
N GLY A 36 -13.88 5.87 -17.61
CA GLY A 36 -13.82 4.43 -17.78
C GLY A 36 -12.46 3.81 -17.43
N GLU A 37 -11.48 4.60 -16.95
CA GLU A 37 -10.15 4.13 -16.55
C GLU A 37 -10.23 3.02 -15.50
N ALA A 38 -11.04 3.21 -14.44
CA ALA A 38 -11.18 2.21 -13.38
C ALA A 38 -11.76 0.89 -13.91
N LEU A 39 -12.72 0.96 -14.85
CA LEU A 39 -13.30 -0.21 -15.48
C LEU A 39 -12.31 -0.91 -16.42
N ALA A 40 -11.58 -0.13 -17.22
CA ALA A 40 -10.54 -0.63 -18.11
C ALA A 40 -9.45 -1.36 -17.32
N LEU A 41 -8.97 -0.77 -16.23
CA LEU A 41 -7.96 -1.37 -15.35
C LEU A 41 -8.40 -2.74 -14.81
N VAL A 42 -9.63 -2.85 -14.31
CA VAL A 42 -10.15 -4.12 -13.76
C VAL A 42 -10.30 -5.18 -14.86
N ILE A 43 -10.78 -4.79 -16.05
CA ILE A 43 -10.94 -5.70 -17.18
C ILE A 43 -9.58 -6.19 -17.69
N GLU A 44 -8.64 -5.26 -17.91
CA GLU A 44 -7.28 -5.58 -18.36
C GLU A 44 -6.56 -6.47 -17.36
N PHE A 45 -6.62 -6.13 -16.06
CA PHE A 45 -6.06 -6.98 -15.01
C PHE A 45 -6.61 -8.40 -15.07
N LYS A 46 -7.93 -8.56 -15.17
CA LYS A 46 -8.58 -9.88 -15.25
C LYS A 46 -8.17 -10.67 -16.50
N LEU A 47 -8.00 -10.02 -17.64
CA LEU A 47 -7.57 -10.67 -18.88
C LEU A 47 -6.08 -11.08 -18.79
N TYR A 48 -5.21 -10.13 -18.46
CA TYR A 48 -3.77 -10.35 -18.44
C TYR A 48 -3.34 -11.33 -17.36
N ILE A 49 -3.98 -11.34 -16.19
CA ILE A 49 -3.63 -12.30 -15.13
C ILE A 49 -3.96 -13.74 -15.55
N ASN A 50 -5.08 -13.96 -16.24
CA ASN A 50 -5.44 -15.30 -16.71
C ASN A 50 -4.45 -15.76 -17.79
N ALA A 51 -4.18 -14.93 -18.80
CA ALA A 51 -3.22 -15.24 -19.86
C ALA A 51 -1.81 -15.52 -19.28
N TYR A 52 -1.34 -14.67 -18.37
CA TYR A 52 -0.04 -14.85 -17.71
C TYR A 52 0.06 -16.16 -16.91
N LEU A 53 -1.02 -16.56 -16.22
CA LEU A 53 -1.03 -17.77 -15.40
C LEU A 53 -1.20 -19.05 -16.23
N GLU A 54 -1.86 -18.99 -17.38
CA GLU A 54 -2.01 -20.13 -18.30
C GLU A 54 -0.66 -20.56 -18.89
N GLU A 55 0.17 -19.60 -19.29
CA GLU A 55 1.49 -19.85 -19.90
C GLU A 55 2.53 -20.43 -18.92
N ARG A 56 2.32 -20.33 -17.61
CA ARG A 56 3.28 -20.82 -16.60
C ARG A 56 3.01 -22.27 -16.19
N ILE A 57 3.77 -23.19 -16.78
CA ILE A 57 3.72 -24.64 -16.49
C ILE A 57 3.97 -24.94 -14.99
N THR A 58 4.77 -24.12 -14.30
CA THR A 58 5.18 -24.32 -12.91
C THR A 58 4.20 -23.77 -11.87
N SER A 59 3.27 -22.89 -12.27
CA SER A 59 2.32 -22.30 -11.31
C SER A 59 1.12 -23.24 -11.12
N PRO A 60 0.76 -23.59 -9.87
CA PRO A 60 -0.49 -24.31 -9.59
C PRO A 60 -1.72 -23.40 -9.79
N MET A 61 -1.51 -22.09 -9.84
CA MET A 61 -2.54 -21.09 -10.06
C MET A 61 -2.62 -20.82 -11.57
N ARG A 62 -3.73 -21.23 -12.19
CA ARG A 62 -3.94 -21.13 -13.65
C ARG A 62 -5.00 -20.12 -14.07
N SER A 63 -5.62 -19.45 -13.10
CA SER A 63 -6.62 -18.41 -13.34
C SER A 63 -6.81 -17.55 -12.10
N LEU A 64 -7.41 -16.38 -12.29
CA LEU A 64 -7.89 -15.53 -11.21
C LEU A 64 -8.93 -16.26 -10.35
N ALA A 65 -9.75 -17.14 -10.93
CA ALA A 65 -10.72 -17.94 -10.19
C ALA A 65 -10.03 -18.91 -9.24
N ASN A 66 -8.92 -19.54 -9.66
CA ASN A 66 -8.13 -20.39 -8.79
C ASN A 66 -7.51 -19.58 -7.64
N ILE A 67 -7.05 -18.35 -7.91
CA ILE A 67 -6.51 -17.43 -6.89
C ILE A 67 -7.55 -17.07 -5.85
N ILE A 68 -8.75 -16.68 -6.28
CA ILE A 68 -9.85 -16.35 -5.37
C ILE A 68 -10.21 -17.58 -4.53
N ALA A 69 -10.42 -18.74 -5.16
CA ALA A 69 -10.80 -19.96 -4.44
C ALA A 69 -9.70 -20.43 -3.46
N PHE A 70 -8.42 -20.27 -3.81
CA PHE A 70 -7.31 -20.54 -2.90
C PHE A 70 -7.33 -19.57 -1.72
N ASN A 71 -7.43 -18.27 -1.98
CA ASN A 71 -7.45 -17.26 -0.93
C ASN A 71 -8.64 -17.47 0.01
N ASP A 72 -9.83 -17.76 -0.51
CA ASP A 72 -11.02 -18.03 0.30
C ASP A 72 -10.80 -19.27 1.19
N LYS A 73 -10.26 -20.36 0.62
CA LYS A 73 -10.00 -21.60 1.34
C LYS A 73 -8.99 -21.44 2.48
N PHE A 74 -8.00 -20.56 2.32
CA PHE A 74 -6.91 -20.40 3.28
C PHE A 74 -7.01 -19.11 4.10
N SER A 75 -8.06 -18.31 3.91
CA SER A 75 -8.27 -17.04 4.61
C SER A 75 -8.20 -17.21 6.14
N ASP A 76 -8.98 -18.14 6.69
CA ASP A 76 -8.99 -18.44 8.13
C ASP A 76 -7.64 -18.94 8.65
N LEU A 77 -6.95 -19.78 7.87
CA LEU A 77 -5.63 -20.31 8.25
C LEU A 77 -4.58 -19.20 8.30
N VAL A 78 -4.57 -18.34 7.29
CA VAL A 78 -3.65 -17.20 7.20
C VAL A 78 -3.91 -16.25 8.36
N VAL A 79 -5.17 -15.85 8.58
CA VAL A 79 -5.55 -14.97 9.69
C VAL A 79 -5.19 -15.59 11.04
N THR A 80 -5.46 -16.89 11.24
CA THR A 80 -5.11 -17.58 12.50
C THR A 80 -3.60 -17.61 12.74
N ASN A 81 -2.80 -17.88 11.71
CA ASN A 81 -1.34 -17.90 11.84
C ASN A 81 -0.78 -16.50 12.10
N LEU A 82 -1.29 -15.49 11.41
CA LEU A 82 -0.90 -14.10 11.59
C LEU A 82 -1.28 -13.60 13.01
N ASN A 83 -2.48 -13.92 13.49
CA ASN A 83 -2.90 -13.62 14.85
C ASN A 83 -2.00 -14.30 15.89
N LYS A 84 -1.65 -15.57 15.70
CA LYS A 84 -0.69 -16.27 16.60
C LYS A 84 0.68 -15.61 16.62
N LEU A 85 1.20 -15.18 15.47
CA LEU A 85 2.48 -14.46 15.41
C LEU A 85 2.43 -13.12 16.15
N SER A 86 1.31 -12.41 16.06
CA SER A 86 1.07 -11.19 16.84
C SER A 86 0.96 -11.47 18.34
N GLU A 87 0.20 -12.50 18.71
CA GLU A 87 -0.02 -12.92 20.10
C GLU A 87 1.27 -13.37 20.79
N ASP A 88 2.05 -14.25 20.14
CA ASP A 88 3.29 -14.80 20.67
C ASP A 88 4.47 -13.81 20.58
N GLY A 89 4.37 -12.81 19.70
CA GLY A 89 5.37 -11.76 19.49
C GLY A 89 5.08 -10.50 20.29
N LEU A 90 4.47 -9.50 19.63
CA LEU A 90 4.31 -8.15 20.18
C LEU A 90 3.39 -8.12 21.41
N VAL A 91 2.24 -8.82 21.36
CA VAL A 91 1.28 -8.83 22.47
C VAL A 91 1.90 -9.43 23.73
N LYS A 92 2.61 -10.55 23.59
CA LYS A 92 3.31 -11.20 24.70
C LYS A 92 4.35 -10.26 25.31
N LEU A 93 5.19 -9.65 24.48
CA LEU A 93 6.22 -8.70 24.93
C LEU A 93 5.60 -7.55 25.72
N MET A 94 4.50 -6.96 25.23
CA MET A 94 3.81 -5.87 25.93
C MET A 94 3.21 -6.33 27.27
N LYS A 95 2.58 -7.51 27.33
CA LYS A 95 1.97 -8.05 28.55
C LYS A 95 3.00 -8.42 29.63
N GLU A 96 4.05 -9.14 29.25
CA GLU A 96 5.09 -9.60 30.18
C GLU A 96 5.86 -8.43 30.80
N ASN A 97 6.12 -7.38 30.01
CA ASN A 97 6.86 -6.20 30.46
C ASN A 97 5.96 -5.06 30.95
N LYS A 98 4.63 -5.24 30.92
CA LYS A 98 3.63 -4.22 31.30
C LYS A 98 3.85 -2.89 30.57
N LEU A 99 4.12 -2.96 29.27
CA LEU A 99 4.40 -1.79 28.44
C LEU A 99 3.11 -1.14 27.95
N ASP A 100 3.12 0.19 27.91
CA ASP A 100 1.99 0.99 27.44
C ASP A 100 2.06 1.26 25.93
N ALA A 101 3.27 1.38 25.39
CA ALA A 101 3.51 1.58 23.96
C ALA A 101 4.92 1.14 23.55
N LEU A 102 5.06 0.80 22.27
CA LEU A 102 6.33 0.53 21.61
C LEU A 102 6.73 1.73 20.75
N VAL A 103 7.99 2.16 20.86
CA VAL A 103 8.55 3.25 20.05
C VAL A 103 9.72 2.71 19.23
N THR A 104 9.61 2.81 17.91
CA THR A 104 10.68 2.41 16.99
C THR A 104 11.11 3.59 16.12
N PRO A 105 12.42 3.72 15.82
CA PRO A 105 12.92 4.76 14.93
C PRO A 105 12.63 4.48 13.44
N SER A 106 12.36 3.22 13.09
CA SER A 106 12.05 2.76 11.74
C SER A 106 10.60 2.26 11.59
N ALA A 107 10.10 2.28 10.35
CA ALA A 107 8.82 1.71 9.94
C ALA A 107 8.92 0.20 9.65
N ASP A 108 10.07 -0.44 9.89
CA ASP A 108 10.27 -1.88 9.65
C ASP A 108 9.36 -2.77 10.51
N ILE A 109 8.76 -2.23 11.59
CA ILE A 109 7.76 -2.94 12.39
C ILE A 109 6.33 -2.83 11.84
N ALA A 110 6.08 -2.02 10.80
CA ALA A 110 4.74 -1.81 10.25
C ALA A 110 4.01 -3.12 9.89
N PRO A 111 4.66 -4.17 9.35
CA PRO A 111 4.00 -5.46 9.13
C PRO A 111 3.45 -6.08 10.41
N ILE A 112 4.19 -5.99 11.53
CA ILE A 112 3.78 -6.54 12.83
C ILE A 112 2.55 -5.76 13.36
N LEU A 113 2.55 -4.44 13.19
CA LEU A 113 1.44 -3.58 13.59
C LEU A 113 0.18 -3.85 12.77
N ALA A 114 0.31 -3.97 11.45
CA ALA A 114 -0.80 -4.25 10.55
C ALA A 114 -1.43 -5.63 10.79
N ILE A 115 -0.61 -6.64 11.08
CA ILE A 115 -1.09 -8.01 11.36
C ILE A 115 -1.94 -8.06 12.63
N GLY A 116 -1.52 -7.35 13.68
CA GLY A 116 -2.24 -7.34 14.95
C GLY A 116 -3.31 -6.27 15.08
N ASP A 117 -3.63 -5.54 14.01
CA ASP A 117 -4.56 -4.40 14.00
C ASP A 117 -4.20 -3.34 15.06
N PHE A 118 -2.90 -3.06 15.22
CA PHE A 118 -2.40 -2.09 16.17
C PHE A 118 -2.36 -0.69 15.56
N ARG A 119 -2.76 0.31 16.37
CA ARG A 119 -2.67 1.72 15.97
C ARG A 119 -1.22 2.17 15.95
N GLU A 120 -0.76 2.62 14.79
CA GLU A 120 0.55 3.27 14.61
C GLU A 120 0.45 4.79 14.81
N LEU A 121 1.50 5.40 15.39
CA LEU A 121 1.68 6.85 15.45
C LEU A 121 3.11 7.20 15.04
N THR A 122 3.28 7.74 13.84
CA THR A 122 4.56 8.26 13.37
C THR A 122 4.77 9.69 13.89
N LEU A 123 5.81 9.89 14.71
CA LEU A 123 6.14 11.20 15.28
C LEU A 123 7.51 11.67 14.79
N HIS A 124 7.59 12.91 14.32
CA HIS A 124 8.87 13.52 13.90
C HIS A 124 9.70 14.05 15.09
N ARG A 125 9.13 14.08 16.30
CA ARG A 125 9.78 14.48 17.56
C ARG A 125 9.06 13.79 18.73
N ILE A 126 9.79 13.11 19.60
CA ILE A 126 9.26 12.40 20.77
C ILE A 126 9.69 13.12 22.05
N GLN A 127 8.77 13.32 22.99
CA GLN A 127 9.03 13.76 24.36
C GLN A 127 8.47 12.73 25.33
N TYR A 128 9.32 12.22 26.22
CA TYR A 128 8.95 11.19 27.19
C TYR A 128 8.33 11.82 28.45
N GLU A 129 7.11 11.41 28.81
CA GLU A 129 6.51 11.76 30.10
C GLU A 129 6.93 10.78 31.19
N LYS A 130 7.18 11.29 32.41
CA LYS A 130 7.51 10.47 33.58
C LYS A 130 6.30 9.64 34.00
N GLY A 131 6.38 8.32 33.86
CA GLY A 131 5.37 7.38 34.32
C GLY A 131 4.94 6.34 33.28
N CYS A 132 5.24 6.54 32.00
CA CYS A 132 4.97 5.55 30.96
C CYS A 132 6.05 4.46 30.95
N HIS A 133 5.62 3.19 30.92
CA HIS A 133 6.52 2.06 30.71
C HIS A 133 6.72 1.86 29.20
N LEU A 134 7.74 2.52 28.68
CA LEU A 134 8.10 2.51 27.25
C LEU A 134 9.39 1.72 27.04
N VAL A 135 9.43 0.91 25.99
CA VAL A 135 10.65 0.32 25.45
C VAL A 135 10.93 0.96 24.10
N SER A 136 12.14 1.50 23.92
CA SER A 136 12.66 1.83 22.59
C SER A 136 13.52 0.68 22.09
N ILE A 137 13.16 0.10 20.95
CA ILE A 137 14.08 -0.78 20.24
C ILE A 137 14.91 0.14 19.37
N LEU A 138 16.08 0.55 19.88
CA LEU A 138 17.10 1.20 19.07
C LEU A 138 17.70 0.10 18.20
N GLU A 139 17.64 0.28 16.89
CA GLU A 139 18.40 -0.56 15.96
C GLU A 139 19.89 -0.37 16.25
N ASP A 140 20.62 -1.48 16.36
CA ASP A 140 22.07 -1.51 16.12
C ASP A 140 22.35 -1.27 14.62
#